data_AF-A0A1G3ZBN2-F1
#
_entry.id   AF-A0A1G3ZBN2-F1
#
_cell.length_a   1.000
_cell.length_b   1.000
_cell.length_c   1.000
_cell.angle_alpha   90.00
_cell.angle_beta   90.00
_cell.angle_gamma   90.00
#
_symmetry.space_group_name_H-M   'P 1'
#
loop_
_entity.id
_entity.type
_entity.pdbx_description
1 polymer ?
#
loop_
_entity_poly.entity_id
_entity_poly.type
_entity_poly.pdbx_seq_one_letter_code
_entity_poly.pdbx_strand_id
1 'polypeptide(L)'
;MREYGLKPDLFESAFYAFRIEKDLGKGRLRLVRCEESLLGSEEMLFALPNSLDEDKSTYADFLDHITKLRVKMLNDMISFEQKLTIEEIEEDIREREQADYLEGKSIHSFKEIIDVVEYVPDGYELDSDEESPGKKSNDEEDIPELGDDYELEEEDIEEDETMKWEEDAEGFHLEDHEDDNSDGLDFSKDDDDDLEDEVEEEEEDLTPRRSKARK
;
A
#
# COMPACT_ATOMS: atom_id res chain seq x y z
N MET A 1 -9.48 -14.46 -13.55
CA MET A 1 -8.20 -14.76 -12.86
C MET A 1 -7.99 -16.22 -12.42
N ARG A 2 -9.01 -16.99 -12.00
CA ARG A 2 -8.81 -18.44 -11.65
C ARG A 2 -8.19 -19.24 -12.81
N GLU A 3 -8.66 -18.99 -14.03
CA GLU A 3 -8.16 -19.61 -15.26
C GLU A 3 -6.70 -19.23 -15.59
N TYR A 4 -6.21 -18.13 -15.02
CA TYR A 4 -4.85 -17.64 -15.23
C TYR A 4 -3.85 -18.18 -14.18
N GLY A 5 -4.34 -18.88 -13.15
CA GLY A 5 -3.51 -19.52 -12.11
C GLY A 5 -3.59 -18.87 -10.74
N LEU A 6 -4.74 -18.30 -10.35
CA LEU A 6 -4.96 -17.84 -8.97
C LEU A 6 -4.77 -19.01 -7.99
N LYS A 7 -3.94 -18.80 -6.96
CA LYS A 7 -3.64 -19.78 -5.92
C LYS A 7 -4.52 -19.51 -4.71
N PRO A 8 -5.54 -20.34 -4.42
CA PRO A 8 -6.42 -20.14 -3.28
C PRO A 8 -5.67 -20.12 -1.95
N ASP A 9 -4.62 -20.94 -1.82
CA ASP A 9 -3.82 -21.03 -0.61
C ASP A 9 -3.13 -19.71 -0.26
N LEU A 10 -2.65 -18.96 -1.28
CA LEU A 10 -2.03 -17.65 -1.06
C LEU A 10 -3.08 -16.65 -0.53
N PHE A 11 -4.28 -16.66 -1.12
CA PHE A 11 -5.39 -15.83 -0.64
C PHE A 11 -5.77 -16.16 0.80
N GLU A 12 -6.03 -17.43 1.11
CA GLU A 12 -6.41 -17.86 2.47
C GLU A 12 -5.31 -17.55 3.50
N SER A 13 -4.03 -17.61 3.12
CA SER A 13 -2.92 -17.24 4.01
C SER A 13 -2.73 -15.73 4.19
N ALA A 14 -3.15 -14.94 3.20
CA ALA A 14 -2.98 -13.50 3.18
C ALA A 14 -3.96 -12.75 4.10
N PHE A 15 -5.02 -13.41 4.57
CA PHE A 15 -6.05 -12.80 5.39
C PHE A 15 -6.35 -13.59 6.65
N TYR A 16 -6.64 -12.86 7.72
CA TYR A 16 -7.30 -13.41 8.90
C TYR A 16 -8.82 -13.33 8.73
N ALA A 17 -9.49 -14.46 8.88
CA ALA A 17 -10.95 -14.53 8.87
C ALA A 17 -11.54 -14.19 10.24
N PHE A 18 -12.60 -13.39 10.23
CA PHE A 18 -13.36 -13.00 11.41
C PHE A 18 -14.86 -13.18 11.18
N ARG A 19 -15.56 -13.66 12.20
CA ARG A 19 -17.02 -13.72 12.23
C ARG A 19 -17.59 -12.73 13.23
N ILE A 20 -18.84 -12.33 13.03
CA ILE A 20 -19.57 -11.52 14.00
C ILE A 20 -19.96 -12.42 15.19
N GLU A 21 -19.46 -12.11 16.38
CA GLU A 21 -19.88 -12.77 17.62
C GLU A 21 -21.10 -12.08 18.21
N LYS A 22 -21.08 -10.75 18.26
CA LYS A 22 -22.14 -9.96 18.89
C LYS A 22 -22.21 -8.55 18.32
N ASP A 23 -23.43 -8.06 18.14
CA ASP A 23 -23.69 -6.63 17.92
C ASP A 23 -23.68 -5.89 19.26
N LEU A 24 -22.82 -4.87 19.37
CA LEU A 24 -22.68 -4.03 20.56
C LEU A 24 -23.57 -2.77 20.49
N GLY A 25 -24.31 -2.58 19.40
CA GLY A 25 -25.13 -1.41 19.11
C GLY A 25 -24.29 -0.19 18.70
N LYS A 26 -24.97 0.86 18.22
CA LYS A 26 -24.34 2.11 17.72
C LYS A 26 -23.32 1.84 16.59
N GLY A 27 -23.64 0.92 15.67
CA GLY A 27 -22.77 0.56 14.55
C GLY A 27 -21.50 -0.21 14.91
N ARG A 28 -21.36 -0.70 16.15
CA ARG A 28 -20.16 -1.45 16.58
C ARG A 28 -20.43 -2.94 16.65
N LEU A 29 -19.63 -3.71 15.91
CA LEU A 29 -19.66 -5.16 15.93
C LEU A 29 -18.46 -5.72 16.67
N ARG A 30 -18.68 -6.78 17.46
CA ARG A 30 -17.61 -7.57 18.03
C ARG A 30 -17.29 -8.73 17.09
N LEU A 31 -16.08 -8.70 16.55
CA LEU A 31 -15.55 -9.73 15.68
C LEU A 31 -14.70 -10.73 16.47
N VAL A 32 -14.79 -12.00 16.11
CA VAL A 32 -13.97 -13.09 16.66
C VAL A 32 -13.27 -13.82 15.53
N ARG A 33 -11.97 -14.07 15.69
CA ARG A 33 -11.16 -14.80 14.72
C ARG A 33 -11.66 -16.23 14.55
N CYS A 34 -11.76 -16.69 13.32
CA CYS A 34 -12.14 -18.05 12.96
C CYS A 34 -11.12 -18.70 12.01
N GLU A 35 -11.11 -20.03 11.94
CA GLU A 35 -10.27 -20.81 11.03
C GLU A 35 -11.07 -21.31 9.80
N GLU A 36 -12.26 -20.75 9.59
CA GLU A 36 -13.08 -21.05 8.41
C GLU A 36 -12.45 -20.44 7.15
N SER A 37 -12.55 -21.15 6.04
CA SER A 37 -12.04 -20.70 4.73
C SER A 37 -12.90 -19.55 4.22
N LEU A 38 -12.25 -18.46 3.82
CA LEU A 38 -12.90 -17.28 3.24
C LEU A 38 -13.56 -17.59 1.89
N LEU A 39 -12.99 -18.52 1.13
CA LEU A 39 -13.51 -18.91 -0.18
C LEU A 39 -14.57 -20.02 -0.12
N GLY A 40 -14.64 -20.75 1.00
CA GLY A 40 -15.45 -21.96 1.16
C GLY A 40 -16.60 -21.84 2.16
N SER A 41 -16.70 -20.76 2.95
CA SER A 41 -17.79 -20.56 3.90
C SER A 41 -19.07 -20.09 3.21
N GLU A 42 -20.21 -20.54 3.71
CA GLU A 42 -21.55 -20.06 3.29
C GLU A 42 -21.92 -18.74 3.98
N GLU A 43 -21.25 -18.41 5.09
CA GLU A 43 -21.45 -17.16 5.83
C GLU A 43 -20.50 -16.05 5.33
N MET A 44 -20.95 -14.79 5.40
CA MET A 44 -20.08 -13.65 5.11
C MET A 44 -19.12 -13.42 6.26
N LEU A 45 -17.83 -13.65 6.00
CA LEU A 45 -16.74 -13.43 6.94
C LEU A 45 -16.01 -12.11 6.62
N PHE A 46 -15.48 -11.47 7.65
CA PHE A 46 -14.59 -10.31 7.50
C PHE A 46 -13.16 -10.80 7.30
N ALA A 47 -12.48 -10.24 6.30
CA ALA A 47 -11.09 -10.53 6.00
C ALA A 47 -10.22 -9.35 6.39
N LEU A 48 -9.25 -9.57 7.28
CA LEU A 48 -8.24 -8.59 7.61
C LEU A 48 -6.90 -8.99 6.98
N PRO A 49 -6.23 -8.12 6.19
CA PRO A 49 -4.91 -8.39 5.65
C PRO A 49 -3.92 -8.80 6.74
N ASN A 50 -3.17 -9.86 6.49
CA ASN A 50 -2.06 -10.28 7.33
C ASN A 50 -0.78 -9.53 6.92
N SER A 51 -0.70 -8.26 7.32
CA SER A 51 0.45 -7.36 7.10
C SER A 51 1.26 -7.09 8.37
N LEU A 52 1.00 -7.81 9.46
CA LEU A 52 1.62 -7.59 10.76
C LEU A 52 3.13 -7.94 10.81
N ASP A 53 3.62 -8.71 9.85
CA ASP A 53 5.03 -9.11 9.76
C ASP A 53 5.69 -8.35 8.59
N GLU A 54 6.54 -7.39 8.92
CA GLU A 54 7.25 -6.54 7.96
C GLU A 54 8.32 -7.33 7.16
N ASP A 55 8.83 -8.44 7.71
CA ASP A 55 9.88 -9.24 7.07
C ASP A 55 9.30 -10.30 6.13
N LYS A 56 8.08 -10.80 6.41
CA LYS A 56 7.37 -11.81 5.60
C LYS A 56 5.86 -11.61 5.63
N SER A 57 5.39 -10.54 5.00
CA SER A 57 3.96 -10.33 4.80
C SER A 57 3.42 -11.30 3.75
N THR A 58 2.62 -12.29 4.19
CA THR A 58 1.87 -13.18 3.28
C THR A 58 0.88 -12.41 2.41
N TYR A 59 0.46 -11.23 2.89
CA TYR A 59 -0.38 -10.32 2.12
C TYR A 59 0.40 -9.67 0.97
N ALA A 60 1.66 -9.27 1.19
CA ALA A 60 2.52 -8.76 0.11
C ALA A 60 2.77 -9.83 -0.97
N ASP A 61 3.06 -11.07 -0.56
CA ASP A 61 3.19 -12.20 -1.50
C ASP A 61 1.92 -12.40 -2.35
N PHE A 62 0.75 -12.14 -1.75
CA PHE A 62 -0.54 -12.21 -2.43
C PHE A 62 -0.72 -11.06 -3.43
N LEU A 63 -0.41 -9.82 -3.04
CA LEU A 63 -0.42 -8.65 -3.94
C LEU A 63 0.48 -8.90 -5.16
N ASP A 64 1.72 -9.31 -4.93
CA ASP A 64 2.66 -9.73 -5.96
C ASP A 64 2.08 -10.76 -6.94
N HIS A 65 1.39 -11.77 -6.39
CA HIS A 65 0.80 -12.84 -7.18
C HIS A 65 -0.37 -12.35 -8.03
N ILE A 66 -1.26 -11.50 -7.49
CA ILE A 66 -2.37 -10.95 -8.26
C ILE A 66 -1.90 -9.95 -9.32
N THR A 67 -0.85 -9.17 -9.06
CA THR A 67 -0.24 -8.26 -10.05
C THR A 67 0.31 -9.06 -11.23
N LYS A 68 1.07 -10.12 -10.96
CA LYS A 68 1.56 -11.05 -12.01
C LYS A 68 0.43 -11.63 -12.85
N LEU A 69 -0.69 -11.99 -12.22
CA LEU A 69 -1.86 -12.50 -12.92
C LEU A 69 -2.57 -11.43 -13.75
N ARG A 70 -2.69 -10.19 -13.23
CA ARG A 70 -3.28 -9.08 -13.97
C ARG A 70 -2.46 -8.75 -15.22
N VAL A 71 -1.14 -8.63 -15.10
CA VAL A 71 -0.22 -8.42 -16.23
C VAL A 71 -0.42 -9.48 -17.31
N LYS A 72 -0.46 -10.76 -16.90
CA LYS A 72 -0.68 -11.87 -17.83
C LYS A 72 -2.04 -11.76 -18.52
N MET A 73 -3.09 -11.45 -17.76
CA MET A 73 -4.44 -11.31 -18.29
C MET A 73 -4.55 -10.14 -19.28
N LEU A 74 -3.98 -8.98 -18.95
CA LEU A 74 -3.96 -7.81 -19.83
C LEU A 74 -3.19 -8.07 -21.11
N ASN A 75 -2.01 -8.69 -21.02
CA ASN A 75 -1.21 -9.05 -22.20
C ASN A 75 -1.89 -10.09 -23.11
N ASP A 76 -2.79 -10.92 -22.56
CA ASP A 76 -3.56 -11.90 -23.33
C ASP A 76 -4.82 -11.27 -23.95
N MET A 77 -5.42 -10.26 -23.29
CA MET A 77 -6.63 -9.57 -23.75
C MET A 77 -6.35 -8.42 -24.73
N ILE A 78 -5.25 -7.69 -24.52
CA ILE A 78 -4.89 -6.48 -25.27
C ILE A 78 -3.64 -6.75 -26.11
N SER A 79 -3.71 -6.37 -27.39
CA SER A 79 -2.56 -6.45 -28.30
C SER A 79 -1.68 -5.21 -28.18
N PHE A 80 -0.81 -5.18 -27.18
CA PHE A 80 0.15 -4.08 -27.01
C PHE A 80 1.27 -4.11 -28.06
N GLU A 81 1.84 -2.94 -28.38
CA GLU A 81 3.06 -2.84 -29.21
C GLU A 81 4.28 -3.41 -28.46
N GLN A 82 4.34 -3.18 -27.14
CA GLN A 82 5.30 -3.76 -26.22
C GLN A 82 4.54 -4.40 -25.06
N LYS A 83 4.94 -5.58 -24.62
CA LYS A 83 4.24 -6.29 -23.54
C LYS A 83 4.36 -5.50 -22.24
N LEU A 84 3.22 -5.33 -21.58
CA LEU A 84 3.15 -4.73 -20.26
C LEU A 84 3.94 -5.58 -19.27
N THR A 85 4.78 -4.93 -18.46
CA THR A 85 5.61 -5.57 -17.44
C THR A 85 4.99 -5.40 -16.06
N ILE A 86 5.50 -6.18 -15.10
CA ILE A 86 5.06 -6.08 -13.70
C ILE A 86 5.54 -4.75 -13.10
N GLU A 87 6.77 -4.36 -13.40
CA GLU A 87 7.41 -3.14 -12.89
C GLU A 87 6.61 -1.88 -13.28
N GLU A 88 6.14 -1.80 -14.53
CA GLU A 88 5.30 -0.67 -15.00
C GLU A 88 3.98 -0.56 -14.21
N ILE A 89 3.27 -1.66 -13.98
CA ILE A 89 2.03 -1.63 -13.20
C ILE A 89 2.31 -1.22 -11.75
N GLU A 90 3.37 -1.77 -11.14
CA GLU A 90 3.72 -1.47 -9.75
C GLU A 90 4.18 -0.03 -9.55
N GLU A 91 4.88 0.55 -10.53
CA GLU A 91 5.28 1.96 -10.51
C GLU A 91 4.04 2.86 -10.64
N ASP A 92 3.17 2.60 -11.62
CA ASP A 92 1.93 3.35 -11.80
C ASP A 92 1.02 3.32 -10.56
N ILE A 93 0.86 2.15 -9.93
CA ILE A 93 0.05 2.02 -8.71
C ILE A 93 0.68 2.81 -7.56
N ARG A 94 2.01 2.71 -7.38
CA ARG A 94 2.71 3.49 -6.35
C ARG A 94 2.62 4.99 -6.57
N GLU A 95 2.70 5.46 -7.81
CA GLU A 95 2.52 6.88 -8.12
C GLU A 95 1.10 7.35 -7.77
N ARG A 96 0.07 6.56 -8.08
CA ARG A 96 -1.32 6.87 -7.70
C ARG A 96 -1.53 6.88 -6.19
N GLU A 97 -1.00 5.88 -5.48
CA GLU A 97 -1.06 5.81 -4.02
C GLU A 97 -0.33 6.99 -3.37
N GLN A 98 0.83 7.37 -3.91
CA GLN A 98 1.58 8.54 -3.44
C GLN A 98 0.78 9.83 -3.68
N ALA A 99 0.12 9.97 -4.83
CA ALA A 99 -0.75 11.11 -5.11
C ALA A 99 -1.94 11.16 -4.13
N ASP A 100 -2.62 10.02 -3.91
CA ASP A 100 -3.73 9.93 -2.94
C ASP A 100 -3.28 10.25 -1.51
N TYR A 101 -2.07 9.82 -1.12
CA TYR A 101 -1.47 10.16 0.17
C TYR A 101 -1.19 11.66 0.31
N LEU A 102 -0.63 12.29 -0.73
CA LEU A 102 -0.35 13.73 -0.74
C LEU A 102 -1.64 14.57 -0.72
N GLU A 103 -2.72 14.05 -1.31
CA GLU A 103 -4.06 14.66 -1.27
C GLU A 103 -4.80 14.40 0.05
N GLY A 104 -4.27 13.55 0.93
CA GLY A 104 -4.87 13.23 2.24
C GLY A 104 -6.04 12.25 2.17
N LYS A 105 -6.18 11.49 1.08
CA LYS A 105 -7.20 10.43 0.98
C LYS A 105 -6.83 9.23 1.84
N SER A 106 -7.84 8.55 2.38
CA SER A 106 -7.62 7.32 3.13
C SER A 106 -7.23 6.18 2.19
N ILE A 107 -6.05 5.60 2.42
CA ILE A 107 -5.59 4.40 1.70
C ILE A 107 -6.00 3.18 2.54
N HIS A 108 -7.05 2.50 2.10
CA HIS A 108 -7.47 1.22 2.68
C HIS A 108 -6.75 0.07 1.99
N SER A 109 -6.30 -0.96 2.72
CA SER A 109 -5.65 -2.13 2.11
C SER A 109 -6.52 -2.83 1.05
N PHE A 110 -7.85 -2.77 1.17
CA PHE A 110 -8.74 -3.32 0.14
C PHE A 110 -8.61 -2.55 -1.19
N LYS A 111 -8.32 -1.25 -1.14
CA LYS A 111 -8.10 -0.42 -2.32
C LYS A 111 -6.86 -0.87 -3.10
N GLU A 112 -5.80 -1.32 -2.45
CA GLU A 112 -4.61 -1.87 -3.13
C GLU A 112 -4.98 -3.07 -4.03
N ILE A 113 -5.83 -3.97 -3.51
CA ILE A 113 -6.32 -5.13 -4.27
C ILE A 113 -7.17 -4.68 -5.46
N ILE A 114 -8.09 -3.72 -5.23
CA ILE A 114 -8.92 -3.16 -6.30
C ILE A 114 -8.04 -2.54 -7.37
N ASP A 115 -7.09 -1.68 -6.97
CA ASP A 115 -6.23 -0.93 -7.87
C ASP A 115 -5.44 -1.90 -8.76
N VAL A 116 -4.96 -3.04 -8.24
CA VAL A 116 -4.35 -4.11 -9.06
C VAL A 116 -5.36 -4.83 -9.95
N VAL A 117 -6.50 -5.27 -9.40
CA VAL A 117 -7.47 -6.11 -10.14
C VAL A 117 -8.17 -5.32 -11.24
N GLU A 118 -8.39 -4.02 -11.05
CA GLU A 118 -9.07 -3.13 -11.98
C GLU A 118 -8.10 -2.32 -12.84
N TYR A 119 -6.79 -2.41 -12.61
CA TYR A 119 -5.78 -1.69 -13.38
C TYR A 119 -5.96 -1.90 -14.89
N VAL A 120 -6.11 -0.81 -15.64
CA VAL A 120 -6.08 -0.78 -17.10
C VAL A 120 -5.08 0.29 -17.52
N PRO A 121 -4.12 0.00 -18.42
CA PRO A 121 -3.19 0.99 -18.92
C PRO A 121 -3.91 2.16 -19.60
N ASP A 122 -3.33 3.36 -19.48
CA ASP A 122 -3.91 4.55 -20.10
C ASP A 122 -4.08 4.40 -21.62
N GLY A 123 -5.24 4.80 -22.11
CA GLY A 123 -5.58 4.73 -23.54
C GLY A 123 -6.06 3.36 -24.02
N TYR A 124 -6.18 2.37 -23.13
CA TYR A 124 -6.82 1.10 -23.42
C TYR A 124 -8.12 0.98 -22.63
N GLU A 125 -9.12 0.35 -23.24
CA GLU A 125 -10.33 -0.08 -22.58
C GLU A 125 -10.45 -1.59 -22.76
N LEU A 126 -10.87 -2.30 -21.73
CA LEU A 126 -11.26 -3.70 -21.87
C LEU A 126 -12.62 -3.71 -22.54
N ASP A 127 -12.71 -4.32 -23.72
CA ASP A 127 -13.99 -4.62 -24.40
C ASP A 127 -14.76 -5.63 -23.55
N SER A 128 -15.37 -5.16 -22.46
CA SER A 128 -16.35 -5.92 -21.70
C SER A 128 -17.71 -5.73 -22.37
N ASP A 129 -18.24 -6.80 -22.97
CA ASP A 129 -19.64 -6.91 -23.40
C ASP A 129 -20.64 -6.90 -22.21
N GLU A 130 -20.16 -6.73 -20.98
CA GLU A 130 -20.95 -6.33 -19.83
C GLU A 130 -20.65 -4.86 -19.57
N GLU A 131 -21.69 -4.02 -19.59
CA GLU A 131 -21.66 -2.68 -19.01
C GLU A 131 -21.04 -2.78 -17.61
N SER A 132 -19.74 -2.50 -17.49
CA SER A 132 -19.18 -2.03 -16.23
C SER A 132 -20.07 -0.85 -15.83
N PRO A 133 -20.67 -0.85 -14.64
CA PRO A 133 -21.35 0.34 -14.16
C PRO A 133 -20.30 1.44 -14.28
N GLY A 134 -20.60 2.42 -15.13
CA GLY A 134 -19.58 3.30 -15.67
C GLY A 134 -18.70 3.85 -14.57
N LYS A 135 -17.45 4.12 -14.93
CA LYS A 135 -16.52 4.98 -14.22
C LYS A 135 -17.24 6.31 -13.89
N LYS A 136 -18.09 6.28 -12.87
CA LYS A 136 -18.56 7.46 -12.18
C LYS A 136 -17.31 7.94 -11.49
N SER A 137 -16.97 9.18 -11.80
CA SER A 137 -16.21 10.04 -10.91
C SER A 137 -16.49 9.63 -9.46
N ASN A 138 -15.43 9.57 -8.68
CA ASN A 138 -15.44 9.60 -7.23
C ASN A 138 -16.42 10.68 -6.72
N ASP A 139 -17.69 10.33 -6.62
CA ASP A 139 -18.74 11.02 -5.89
C ASP A 139 -19.21 10.01 -4.84
N GLU A 140 -19.17 10.46 -3.60
CA GLU A 140 -19.44 9.74 -2.36
C GLU A 140 -20.92 9.33 -2.20
N GLU A 141 -21.56 8.77 -3.23
CA GLU A 141 -23.02 8.57 -3.24
C GLU A 141 -23.49 7.10 -3.39
N ASP A 142 -22.84 6.14 -2.72
CA ASP A 142 -23.44 4.82 -2.49
C ASP A 142 -23.05 4.26 -1.10
N ILE A 143 -23.00 5.14 -0.10
CA ILE A 143 -23.20 4.72 1.29
C ILE A 143 -24.72 4.50 1.42
N PRO A 144 -25.21 3.34 1.88
CA PRO A 144 -26.64 3.18 2.12
C PRO A 144 -27.09 4.32 3.03
N GLU A 145 -28.04 5.12 2.55
CA GLU A 145 -28.75 6.13 3.32
C GLU A 145 -29.25 5.44 4.58
N LEU A 146 -28.52 5.61 5.66
CA LEU A 146 -28.93 5.27 7.00
C LEU A 146 -30.25 6.08 7.13
N GLY A 147 -31.39 5.41 7.30
CA GLY A 147 -32.72 6.05 7.28
C GLY A 147 -32.85 7.21 8.27
N ASP A 148 -33.86 8.07 8.10
CA ASP A 148 -34.13 9.24 8.95
C ASP A 148 -34.41 8.92 10.46
N ASP A 149 -34.02 7.76 10.98
CA ASP A 149 -34.23 7.30 12.35
C ASP A 149 -33.09 7.62 13.33
N TYR A 150 -31.99 8.25 12.90
CA TYR A 150 -30.99 8.86 13.78
C TYR A 150 -31.11 10.39 13.71
N GLU A 151 -32.04 10.92 14.51
CA GLU A 151 -31.85 12.27 15.05
C GLU A 151 -30.50 12.26 15.78
N LEU A 152 -29.48 12.86 15.16
CA LEU A 152 -28.32 13.37 15.87
C LEU A 152 -28.89 14.37 16.89
N GLU A 153 -29.12 13.92 18.11
CA GLU A 153 -29.20 14.84 19.24
C GLU A 153 -27.90 15.64 19.20
N GLU A 154 -28.00 16.90 18.78
CA GLU A 154 -26.98 17.92 18.98
C GLU A 154 -26.75 18.06 20.48
N GLU A 155 -25.98 17.13 21.07
CA GLU A 155 -25.37 17.34 22.36
C GLU A 155 -24.36 18.48 22.16
N ASP A 156 -24.73 19.69 22.58
CA ASP A 156 -23.85 20.83 22.79
C ASP A 156 -22.61 20.33 23.56
N ILE A 157 -21.51 20.08 22.85
CA ILE A 157 -20.21 19.82 23.47
C ILE A 157 -19.82 21.12 24.15
N GLU A 158 -19.75 21.09 25.48
CA GLU A 158 -19.28 22.23 26.27
C GLU A 158 -17.88 22.62 25.80
N GLU A 159 -17.73 23.86 25.33
CA GLU A 159 -16.43 24.43 24.95
C GLU A 159 -15.48 24.41 26.16
N ASP A 160 -14.46 23.55 26.11
CA ASP A 160 -13.42 23.52 27.15
C ASP A 160 -12.33 24.56 26.87
N GLU A 161 -11.53 24.89 27.89
CA GLU A 161 -10.47 25.89 27.78
C GLU A 161 -9.31 25.48 26.85
N THR A 162 -9.31 24.27 26.28
CA THR A 162 -8.34 23.81 25.27
C THR A 162 -8.69 24.26 23.85
N MET A 163 -9.93 24.70 23.62
CA MET A 163 -10.39 25.31 22.35
C MET A 163 -9.97 26.77 22.18
N LYS A 164 -9.18 27.31 23.11
CA LYS A 164 -8.51 28.61 22.95
C LYS A 164 -7.14 28.37 22.33
N TRP A 165 -7.06 28.53 21.00
CA TRP A 165 -5.78 28.81 20.35
C TRP A 165 -5.15 30.00 21.08
N GLU A 166 -3.96 29.83 21.66
CA GLU A 166 -3.23 30.90 22.34
C GLU A 166 -2.99 32.04 21.34
N GLU A 167 -3.90 33.01 21.32
CA GLU A 167 -3.76 34.28 20.62
C GLU A 167 -2.87 35.20 21.48
N ASP A 168 -1.64 34.77 21.75
CA ASP A 168 -0.59 35.64 22.32
C ASP A 168 0.49 35.89 21.28
N ALA A 169 0.13 36.72 20.30
CA ALA A 169 1.07 37.39 19.42
C ALA A 169 1.55 38.70 20.09
N GLU A 170 2.17 38.63 21.27
CA GLU A 170 2.91 39.76 21.84
C GLU A 170 4.44 39.61 21.68
N GLY A 171 4.99 40.36 20.72
CA GLY A 171 6.32 40.95 20.84
C GLY A 171 7.54 40.04 20.60
N PHE A 172 7.87 39.77 19.34
CA PHE A 172 9.24 39.41 18.96
C PHE A 172 10.17 40.63 19.17
N HIS A 173 10.78 40.74 20.35
CA HIS A 173 11.82 41.72 20.62
C HIS A 173 13.12 41.21 20.00
N LEU A 174 13.44 41.68 18.79
CA LEU A 174 14.76 41.49 18.20
C LEU A 174 15.72 42.43 18.93
N GLU A 175 16.46 41.93 19.93
CA GLU A 175 17.63 42.62 20.45
C GLU A 175 18.75 42.52 19.42
N ASP A 176 19.03 43.67 18.81
CA ASP A 176 20.15 43.93 17.93
C ASP A 176 21.45 43.80 18.74
N HIS A 177 22.14 42.67 18.60
CA HIS A 177 23.51 42.52 19.08
C HIS A 177 24.46 42.70 17.90
N GLU A 178 24.83 43.97 17.66
CA GLU A 178 26.04 44.31 16.94
C GLU A 178 27.23 43.72 17.71
N ASP A 179 27.94 42.75 17.14
CA ASP A 179 29.35 42.59 17.43
C ASP A 179 30.13 42.16 16.18
N ASP A 180 30.92 43.12 15.74
CA ASP A 180 31.91 43.11 14.69
C ASP A 180 33.07 42.17 15.09
N ASN A 181 33.28 41.10 14.32
CA ASN A 181 34.62 40.55 14.18
C ASN A 181 34.82 39.89 12.82
N SER A 182 35.60 40.59 12.02
CA SER A 182 36.26 40.14 10.81
C SER A 182 37.12 38.90 11.03
N ASP A 183 36.97 37.89 10.18
CA ASP A 183 38.02 37.05 9.58
C ASP A 183 37.27 35.94 8.81
N GLY A 184 37.19 35.90 7.48
CA GLY A 184 38.22 36.18 6.50
C GLY A 184 38.96 34.89 6.09
N LEU A 185 38.28 33.85 5.62
CA LEU A 185 38.88 32.64 5.02
C LEU A 185 37.93 32.12 3.92
N ASP A 186 37.99 32.65 2.71
CA ASP A 186 38.84 32.24 1.56
C ASP A 186 38.58 30.79 1.09
N PHE A 187 37.98 30.73 -0.10
CA PHE A 187 37.64 29.55 -0.86
C PHE A 187 38.78 29.31 -1.85
N SER A 188 39.73 28.46 -1.49
CA SER A 188 40.79 27.95 -2.35
C SER A 188 41.38 26.70 -1.67
N LYS A 189 41.89 25.66 -2.31
CA LYS A 189 42.01 25.16 -3.68
C LYS A 189 42.95 23.93 -3.51
N ASP A 190 42.69 22.83 -4.21
CA ASP A 190 43.59 21.70 -4.50
C ASP A 190 44.30 20.99 -3.31
N ASP A 191 44.13 19.67 -3.22
CA ASP A 191 45.30 18.78 -3.24
C ASP A 191 44.88 17.38 -3.72
N ASP A 192 45.57 16.98 -4.79
CA ASP A 192 45.72 15.65 -5.35
C ASP A 192 46.45 14.70 -4.37
N ASP A 193 46.60 13.44 -4.79
CA ASP A 193 47.41 12.34 -4.23
C ASP A 193 46.65 11.45 -3.21
N ASP A 194 46.55 10.12 -3.35
CA ASP A 194 47.53 9.21 -3.95
C ASP A 194 46.88 7.88 -4.39
N LEU A 195 47.38 7.36 -5.51
CA LEU A 195 47.10 6.04 -6.07
C LEU A 195 47.99 5.00 -5.38
N GLU A 196 47.44 3.90 -4.85
CA GLU A 196 48.15 2.60 -4.85
C GLU A 196 47.18 1.45 -5.13
N ASP A 197 47.36 0.87 -6.32
CA ASP A 197 46.94 -0.47 -6.72
C ASP A 197 47.65 -1.53 -5.86
N GLU A 198 46.92 -2.48 -5.29
CA GLU A 198 47.42 -3.86 -5.11
C GLU A 198 46.37 -4.85 -5.61
N VAL A 199 46.66 -5.37 -6.80
CA VAL A 199 46.11 -6.60 -7.37
C VAL A 199 46.89 -7.79 -6.80
N GLU A 200 46.19 -8.75 -6.20
CA GLU A 200 46.62 -10.15 -6.22
C GLU A 200 45.45 -11.01 -6.71
N GLU A 201 45.56 -11.41 -7.98
CA GLU A 201 44.92 -12.61 -8.52
C GLU A 201 45.61 -13.85 -7.91
N GLU A 202 44.84 -14.85 -7.49
CA GLU A 202 45.06 -16.22 -7.96
C GLU A 202 43.83 -17.10 -7.70
N GLU A 203 43.41 -17.75 -8.78
CA GLU A 203 42.28 -18.67 -8.89
C GLU A 203 42.51 -19.96 -8.10
N GLU A 204 41.43 -20.66 -7.74
CA GLU A 204 41.15 -21.97 -8.35
C GLU A 204 39.80 -22.55 -7.90
N ASP A 205 39.06 -22.91 -8.93
CA ASP A 205 37.72 -23.47 -8.98
C ASP A 205 37.62 -24.91 -8.41
N LEU A 206 36.39 -25.45 -8.43
CA LEU A 206 36.00 -26.88 -8.48
C LEU A 206 35.36 -27.54 -7.24
N THR A 207 34.04 -27.31 -7.12
CA THR A 207 32.91 -28.28 -7.03
C THR A 207 32.88 -29.47 -6.00
N PRO A 208 31.67 -29.89 -5.55
CA PRO A 208 31.48 -30.66 -4.32
C PRO A 208 31.60 -32.19 -4.47
N ARG A 209 32.22 -32.84 -3.49
CA ARG A 209 32.35 -34.30 -3.39
C ARG A 209 31.13 -34.95 -2.72
N ARG A 210 30.40 -35.72 -3.53
CA ARG A 210 29.39 -36.71 -3.14
C ARG A 210 30.05 -38.05 -2.80
N SER A 211 29.75 -38.64 -1.65
CA SER A 211 30.04 -40.05 -1.32
C SER A 211 29.24 -40.47 -0.10
N LYS A 212 28.74 -41.70 0.08
CA LYS A 212 28.34 -42.83 -0.76
C LYS A 212 27.62 -43.77 0.23
N ALA A 213 26.74 -44.61 -0.31
CA ALA A 213 25.92 -45.61 0.36
C ALA A 213 26.67 -46.71 1.15
N ARG A 214 25.82 -47.52 1.83
CA ARG A 214 25.98 -48.87 2.45
C ARG A 214 26.26 -48.81 3.96
N LYS A 215 25.60 -49.59 4.82
CA LYS A 215 25.03 -50.94 4.69
C LYS A 215 23.96 -51.14 5.75
#